data_AF-A0A6L3N6N7-F1
#
_entry.id   AF-A0A6L3N6N7-F1
#
_cell.length_a   1.000
_cell.length_b   1.000
_cell.length_c   1.000
_cell.angle_alpha   90.00
_cell.angle_beta   90.00
_cell.angle_gamma   90.00
#
_symmetry.space_group_name_H-M   'P 1'
#
loop_
_entity.id
_entity.type
_entity.pdbx_description
1 polymer ?
#
loop_
_entity_poly.entity_id
_entity_poly.type
_entity_poly.pdbx_seq_one_letter_code
_entity_poly.pdbx_strand_id
1 'polypeptide(L)'
;ARALLPAGAAISVLTGGTAAWIDAGLPLEHGDTHLASPRIDRYRRPYEGTDNAAAAMQAYLDWEYGLVDQLKRDGTHHFRVI
;
A
#
# COMPACT_ATOMS: atom_id res chain seq x y z
N ALA A 1 7.06 3.11 17.85
CA ALA A 1 8.30 2.36 17.57
C ALA A 1 9.10 2.04 18.82
N ARG A 2 9.59 3.03 19.58
CA ARG A 2 10.46 2.79 20.75
C ARG A 2 9.82 1.94 21.88
N ALA A 3 8.49 2.01 22.02
CA ALA A 3 7.73 1.23 23.00
C ALA A 3 7.60 -0.28 22.71
N LEU A 4 7.97 -0.72 21.50
CA LEU A 4 7.91 -2.14 21.09
C LEU A 4 9.27 -2.85 21.22
N LEU A 5 10.33 -2.14 21.62
CA LEU A 5 11.67 -2.69 21.73
C LEU A 5 11.97 -3.14 23.16
N PRO A 6 12.74 -4.22 23.35
CA PRO A 6 13.22 -4.62 24.67
C PRO A 6 13.95 -3.48 25.39
N ALA A 7 13.83 -3.43 26.72
CA ALA A 7 14.60 -2.50 27.52
C ALA A 7 16.11 -2.72 27.27
N GLY A 8 16.81 -1.69 26.81
CA GLY A 8 18.24 -1.74 26.49
C GLY A 8 18.59 -1.99 25.01
N ALA A 9 17.61 -2.08 24.10
CA ALA A 9 17.91 -2.14 22.67
C ALA A 9 18.68 -0.90 22.21
N ALA A 10 19.88 -1.11 21.66
CA ALA A 10 20.64 -0.07 20.99
C ALA A 10 19.98 0.26 19.65
N ILE A 11 19.67 1.53 19.42
CA ILE A 11 19.01 2.00 18.21
C ILE A 11 19.92 3.03 17.55
N SER A 12 20.22 2.80 16.28
CA SER A 12 20.96 3.72 15.42
C SER A 12 20.11 4.08 14.22
N VAL A 13 20.32 5.27 13.66
CA VAL A 13 19.65 5.76 12.45
C VAL A 13 20.70 6.02 11.38
N LEU A 14 20.44 5.56 10.16
CA LEU A 14 21.31 5.84 9.01
C LEU A 14 21.11 7.29 8.57
N THR A 15 22.13 8.13 8.74
CA THR A 15 22.10 9.53 8.29
C THR A 15 21.86 9.60 6.78
N GLY A 16 20.78 10.26 6.35
CA GLY A 16 20.38 10.36 4.94
C GLY A 16 19.65 9.15 4.36
N GLY A 17 19.46 8.08 5.16
CA GLY A 17 18.71 6.90 4.76
C GLY A 17 19.31 6.16 3.56
N THR A 18 18.48 5.36 2.89
CA THR A 18 18.91 4.54 1.73
C THR A 18 19.44 5.38 0.58
N ALA A 19 18.96 6.62 0.39
CA ALA A 19 19.45 7.51 -0.66
C ALA A 19 20.95 7.83 -0.50
N ALA A 20 21.40 8.19 0.70
CA ALA A 20 22.82 8.48 0.97
C ALA A 20 23.72 7.24 0.82
N TRP A 21 23.20 6.04 1.11
CA TRP A 21 23.90 4.78 0.87
C TRP A 21 24.15 4.53 -0.61
N ILE A 22 23.13 4.81 -1.45
CA ILE A 22 23.22 4.71 -2.91
C ILE A 22 24.21 5.73 -3.46
N ASP A 23 24.13 6.99 -3.01
CA ASP A 23 25.03 8.06 -3.46
C ASP A 23 26.50 7.78 -3.10
N ALA A 24 26.75 7.01 -2.02
CA ALA A 24 28.06 6.54 -1.63
C ALA A 24 28.59 5.36 -2.47
N GLY A 25 27.80 4.83 -3.41
CA GLY A 25 28.17 3.72 -4.29
C GLY A 25 28.26 2.36 -3.59
N LEU A 26 27.57 2.20 -2.44
CA LEU A 26 27.60 0.97 -1.68
C LEU A 26 26.63 -0.10 -2.26
N PRO A 27 26.89 -1.40 -2.04
CA PRO A 27 26.08 -2.47 -2.61
C PRO A 27 24.62 -2.45 -2.13
N LEU A 28 23.72 -2.94 -2.99
CA LEU A 28 22.29 -3.13 -2.70
C LEU A 28 21.89 -4.59 -2.87
N GLU A 29 20.86 -4.98 -2.12
CA GLU A 29 20.09 -6.20 -2.36
C GLU A 29 18.71 -5.82 -2.91
N HIS A 30 18.13 -6.67 -3.78
CA HIS A 30 16.87 -6.41 -4.46
C HIS A 30 15.89 -7.57 -4.29
N GLY A 31 14.59 -7.24 -4.29
CA GLY A 31 13.50 -8.21 -4.16
C GLY A 31 13.07 -8.45 -2.72
N ASP A 32 12.19 -9.43 -2.53
CA ASP A 32 11.56 -9.74 -1.24
C ASP A 32 12.44 -10.71 -0.42
N THR A 33 13.61 -10.26 0.04
CA THR A 33 14.61 -11.14 0.68
C THR A 33 14.35 -11.38 2.17
N HIS A 34 14.12 -10.31 2.94
CA HIS A 34 14.04 -10.34 4.41
C HIS A 34 12.81 -9.61 4.97
N LEU A 35 11.60 -9.99 4.52
CA LEU A 35 10.35 -9.38 4.98
C LEU A 35 10.03 -9.76 6.43
N ALA A 36 10.08 -8.78 7.34
CA ALA A 36 9.70 -8.96 8.74
C ALA A 36 8.17 -8.89 8.98
N SER A 37 7.38 -8.59 7.93
CA SER A 37 5.92 -8.45 8.01
C SER A 37 5.27 -8.78 6.67
N PRO A 38 3.98 -9.16 6.65
CA PRO A 38 3.23 -9.36 5.41
C PRO A 38 3.14 -8.09 4.56
N ARG A 39 3.08 -8.26 3.23
CA ARG A 39 2.95 -7.18 2.23
C ARG A 39 1.51 -6.68 2.10
N ILE A 40 1.01 -6.06 3.14
CA ILE A 40 -0.36 -5.50 3.18
C ILE A 40 -0.36 -3.96 3.22
N ASP A 41 0.78 -3.35 2.93
CA ASP A 41 1.03 -1.91 2.95
C ASP A 41 0.44 -1.18 1.73
N ARG A 42 0.18 -1.90 0.63
CA ARG A 42 -0.45 -1.37 -0.58
C ARG A 42 -1.61 -2.24 -1.05
N TYR A 43 -2.78 -1.63 -1.25
CA TYR A 43 -3.88 -2.27 -1.97
C TYR A 43 -3.53 -2.41 -3.46
N ARG A 44 -3.60 -3.63 -3.98
CA ARG A 44 -3.44 -3.91 -5.41
C ARG A 44 -4.70 -3.49 -6.16
N ARG A 45 -4.70 -2.26 -6.66
CA ARG A 45 -5.82 -1.68 -7.42
C ARG A 45 -6.01 -2.45 -8.74
N PRO A 46 -7.18 -3.05 -9.00
CA PRO A 46 -7.40 -3.86 -10.20
C PRO A 46 -7.21 -3.10 -11.52
N TYR A 47 -7.37 -1.77 -11.49
CA TYR A 47 -7.22 -0.87 -12.64
C TYR A 47 -5.82 -0.25 -12.80
N GLU A 48 -4.83 -0.64 -11.98
CA GLU A 48 -3.43 -0.20 -12.13
C GLU A 48 -2.55 -1.32 -12.67
N GLY A 49 -1.75 -1.04 -13.71
CA GLY A 49 -0.88 -2.03 -14.34
C GLY A 49 -1.64 -2.98 -15.29
N THR A 50 -0.92 -3.94 -15.85
CA THR A 50 -1.45 -4.87 -16.87
C THR A 50 -1.38 -6.35 -16.44
N ASP A 51 -1.01 -6.61 -15.19
CA ASP A 51 -0.73 -7.93 -14.62
C ASP A 51 -1.82 -8.41 -13.64
N ASN A 52 -2.93 -7.69 -13.53
CA ASN A 52 -4.08 -8.10 -12.74
C ASN A 52 -4.86 -9.22 -13.44
N ALA A 53 -5.38 -10.17 -12.65
CA ALA A 53 -6.27 -11.20 -13.17
C ALA A 53 -7.56 -10.57 -13.70
N ALA A 54 -8.06 -11.04 -14.86
CA ALA A 54 -9.30 -10.54 -15.46
C ALA A 54 -10.49 -10.60 -14.49
N ALA A 55 -10.58 -11.63 -13.64
CA ALA A 55 -11.63 -11.75 -12.63
C ALA A 55 -11.58 -10.63 -11.56
N ALA A 56 -10.38 -10.15 -11.20
CA ALA A 56 -10.24 -9.03 -10.26
C ALA A 56 -10.71 -7.71 -10.88
N MET A 57 -10.45 -7.51 -12.18
CA MET A 57 -11.00 -6.39 -12.93
C MET A 57 -12.53 -6.50 -13.02
N GLN A 58 -13.06 -7.68 -13.34
CA GLN A 58 -14.52 -7.87 -13.40
C GLN A 58 -15.18 -7.59 -12.05
N ALA A 59 -14.62 -8.10 -10.95
CA ALA A 59 -15.14 -7.83 -9.61
C ALA A 59 -15.08 -6.34 -9.25
N TYR A 60 -14.07 -5.61 -9.73
CA TYR A 60 -13.99 -4.16 -9.57
C TYR A 60 -15.13 -3.44 -10.33
N LEU A 61 -15.42 -3.85 -11.56
CA LEU A 61 -16.53 -3.30 -12.34
C LEU A 61 -17.88 -3.60 -11.69
N ASP A 62 -18.07 -4.83 -11.19
CA ASP A 62 -19.28 -5.23 -10.48
C ASP A 62 -19.47 -4.41 -9.19
N TRP A 63 -18.37 -4.13 -8.48
CA TRP A 63 -18.36 -3.24 -7.33
C TRP A 63 -18.78 -1.82 -7.70
N GLU A 64 -18.20 -1.23 -8.76
CA GLU A 64 -18.55 0.12 -9.24
C GLU A 64 -20.03 0.22 -9.60
N TYR A 65 -20.57 -0.80 -10.29
CA TYR A 65 -21.98 -0.86 -10.66
C TYR A 65 -22.90 -0.77 -9.43
N GLY A 66 -22.54 -1.45 -8.34
CA GLY A 66 -23.30 -1.45 -7.10
C GLY A 66 -23.19 -0.18 -6.24
N LEU A 67 -22.33 0.78 -6.59
CA LEU A 67 -22.08 1.96 -5.75
C LEU A 67 -23.30 2.89 -5.63
N VAL A 68 -24.09 3.03 -6.69
CA VAL A 68 -25.27 3.93 -6.66
C VAL A 68 -26.29 3.47 -5.62
N ASP A 69 -26.52 2.17 -5.48
CA ASP A 69 -27.43 1.64 -4.47
C ASP A 69 -26.85 1.66 -3.06
N GLN A 70 -25.52 1.66 -2.92
CA GLN A 70 -24.86 1.94 -1.65
C GLN A 70 -25.06 3.40 -1.24
N LEU A 71 -24.89 4.34 -2.18
CA LEU A 71 -25.13 5.77 -1.94
C LEU A 71 -26.57 6.04 -1.50
N LYS A 72 -27.57 5.44 -2.16
CA LYS A 72 -28.98 5.57 -1.75
C LYS A 72 -29.25 5.07 -0.33
N ARG A 73 -28.60 3.98 0.07
CA ARG A 73 -28.74 3.40 1.42
C ARG A 73 -28.05 4.24 2.48
N ASP A 74 -26.89 4.80 2.16
CA ASP A 74 -26.14 5.68 3.05
C ASP A 74 -26.86 7.03 3.25
N GLY A 75 -27.31 7.66 2.17
CA GLY A 75 -28.13 8.87 2.20
C GLY A 75 -27.42 10.15 2.66
N THR A 76 -26.11 10.12 2.91
CA THR A 76 -25.35 11.28 3.43
C THR A 76 -24.43 11.94 2.39
N HIS A 77 -24.42 11.46 1.15
CA HIS A 77 -23.49 11.91 0.12
C HIS A 77 -23.74 13.34 -0.39
N HIS A 78 -24.98 13.83 -0.34
CA HIS A 78 -25.40 15.16 -0.83
C HIS A 78 -25.01 15.51 -2.29
N PHE A 79 -24.51 14.55 -3.07
CA PHE A 79 -24.19 14.74 -4.49
C PHE A 79 -25.41 15.12 -5.34
N ARG A 80 -25.21 16.06 -6.27
CA ARG A 80 -26.18 16.48 -7.29
C ARG A 80 -25.46 16.64 -8.62
N VAL A 81 -26.02 16.07 -9.70
CA VAL A 81 -25.55 16.28 -11.07
C VAL A 81 -26.29 17.50 -11.64
N ILE A 82 -25.54 18.43 -12.24
CA ILE A 82 -26.05 19.69 -12.83
C ILE A 82 -26.23 19.60 -14.34
#